data_AF-A0A520K6R8-F1
#
_entry.id   AF-A0A520K6R8-F1
#
_cell.length_a   1.000
_cell.length_b   1.000
_cell.length_c   1.000
_cell.angle_alpha   90.00
_cell.angle_beta   90.00
_cell.angle_gamma   90.00
#
_symmetry.space_group_name_H-M   'P 1'
#
loop_
_entity.id
_entity.type
_entity.pdbx_description
1 polymer ?
#
loop_
_entity_poly.entity_id
_entity_poly.type
_entity_poly.pdbx_seq_one_letter_code
_entity_poly.pdbx_strand_id
1 'polypeptide(L)'
;MNANKRKNDIPEHFSSAEVAGEFWDSHSAADYWDELEEEAMEFEIEKRTYLVPVNAQIYHLAEKQAEARHSTVEQIINTLLDRELVRTDQ
;
A
#
# COMPACT_ATOMS: atom_id res chain seq x y z
N MET A 1 9.09 -38.76 7.41
CA MET A 1 10.27 -37.90 7.23
C MET A 1 10.21 -36.85 8.33
N ASN A 2 11.18 -36.87 9.24
CA ASN A 2 11.23 -36.01 10.43
C ASN A 2 11.73 -34.61 10.06
N ALA A 3 10.98 -33.58 10.45
CA ALA A 3 11.53 -32.26 10.75
C ALA A 3 10.68 -31.63 11.84
N ASN A 4 10.91 -32.09 13.07
CA ASN A 4 10.43 -31.44 14.29
C ASN A 4 11.19 -30.10 14.45
N LYS A 5 10.80 -29.08 13.66
CA LYS A 5 11.12 -27.70 13.97
C LYS A 5 10.13 -27.29 15.05
N ARG A 6 10.63 -27.05 16.26
CA ARG A 6 9.88 -26.46 17.37
C ARG A 6 9.14 -25.23 16.84
N LYS A 7 7.86 -25.36 16.51
CA LYS A 7 6.98 -24.21 16.34
C LYS A 7 6.94 -23.57 17.71
N ASN A 8 7.30 -22.30 17.80
CA ASN A 8 6.97 -21.54 19.00
C ASN A 8 5.46 -21.33 18.93
N ASP A 9 4.75 -21.69 19.99
CA ASP A 9 3.32 -21.46 20.09
C ASP A 9 3.03 -19.96 19.90
N ILE A 10 1.89 -19.62 19.29
CA ILE A 10 1.46 -18.22 19.20
C ILE A 10 1.23 -17.73 20.64
N PRO A 11 1.87 -16.62 21.08
CA PRO A 11 1.59 -16.06 22.39
C PRO A 11 0.12 -15.67 22.54
N GLU A 12 -0.49 -15.91 23.71
CA GLU A 12 -1.87 -15.46 23.98
C GLU A 12 -2.05 -13.95 23.75
N HIS A 13 -1.00 -13.16 24.02
CA HIS A 13 -0.97 -11.72 23.78
C HIS A 13 0.42 -11.27 23.29
N PHE A 14 0.43 -10.42 22.26
CA PHE A 14 1.61 -9.63 21.89
C PHE A 14 1.66 -8.34 22.71
N SER A 15 2.87 -7.94 23.13
CA SER A 15 3.08 -6.71 23.91
C SER A 15 2.91 -5.43 23.07
N SER A 16 3.08 -5.52 21.74
CA SER A 16 2.85 -4.43 20.79
C SER A 16 2.63 -4.99 19.38
N ALA A 17 2.14 -4.13 18.47
CA ALA A 17 2.01 -4.48 17.05
C ALA A 17 3.36 -4.73 16.37
N GLU A 18 4.42 -4.02 16.76
CA GLU A 18 5.78 -4.21 16.25
C GLU A 18 6.32 -5.60 16.59
N VAL A 19 6.15 -6.03 17.84
CA VAL A 19 6.55 -7.37 18.29
C VAL A 19 5.73 -8.47 17.59
N ALA A 20 4.44 -8.24 17.31
CA ALA A 20 3.64 -9.15 16.51
C ALA A 20 4.16 -9.25 15.06
N GLY A 21 4.57 -8.13 14.46
CA GLY A 21 5.18 -8.09 13.14
C GLY A 21 6.48 -8.88 13.07
N GLU A 22 7.41 -8.64 14.01
CA GLU A 22 8.69 -9.37 14.10
C GLU A 22 8.49 -10.89 14.23
N PHE A 23 7.45 -11.32 14.93
CA PHE A 23 7.08 -12.74 15.00
C PHE A 23 6.68 -13.26 13.61
N TRP A 24 5.76 -12.59 12.92
CA TRP A 24 5.27 -13.02 11.61
C TRP A 24 6.28 -12.84 10.45
N ASP A 25 7.32 -12.02 10.61
CA ASP A 25 8.42 -11.93 9.64
C ASP A 25 9.17 -13.26 9.46
N SER A 26 9.13 -14.12 10.47
CA SER A 26 9.84 -15.42 10.49
C SER A 26 8.91 -16.64 10.56
N HIS A 27 7.60 -16.43 10.74
CA HIS A 27 6.59 -17.50 10.90
C HIS A 27 5.52 -17.37 9.82
N SER A 28 5.05 -18.49 9.26
CA SER A 28 3.95 -18.48 8.28
C SER A 28 2.60 -18.66 8.98
N ALA A 29 1.60 -17.86 8.65
CA ALA A 29 0.23 -18.07 9.17
C ALA A 29 -0.33 -19.46 8.80
N ALA A 30 0.08 -20.02 7.66
CA ALA A 30 -0.33 -21.37 7.24
C ALA A 30 0.14 -22.47 8.21
N ASP A 31 1.21 -22.22 8.96
CA ASP A 31 1.70 -23.14 9.98
C ASP A 31 0.82 -23.20 11.24
N TYR A 32 -0.10 -22.25 11.41
CA TYR A 32 -0.93 -22.11 12.61
C TYR A 32 -2.42 -22.06 12.27
N TRP A 33 -2.81 -22.58 11.11
CA TRP A 33 -4.19 -22.48 10.61
C TRP A 33 -5.24 -23.05 11.59
N ASP A 34 -4.89 -24.11 12.33
CA ASP A 34 -5.77 -24.74 13.32
C ASP A 34 -5.91 -23.92 14.63
N GLU A 35 -5.05 -22.92 14.84
CA GLU A 35 -5.04 -22.02 16.00
C GLU A 35 -5.64 -20.63 15.68
N LEU A 36 -5.96 -20.35 14.42
CA LEU A 36 -6.55 -19.10 13.97
C LEU A 36 -8.08 -19.22 13.87
N GLU A 37 -8.78 -18.19 14.33
CA GLU A 37 -10.22 -18.06 14.10
C GLU A 37 -10.48 -17.22 12.84
N GLU A 38 -11.44 -17.66 12.02
CA GLU A 38 -11.89 -16.87 10.87
C GLU A 38 -12.70 -15.66 11.36
N GLU A 39 -12.12 -14.47 11.27
CA GLU A 39 -12.81 -13.22 11.55
C GLU A 39 -13.07 -12.44 10.26
N ALA A 40 -14.33 -11.99 10.10
CA ALA A 40 -14.69 -11.08 9.02
C ALA A 40 -14.28 -9.64 9.39
N MET A 41 -13.22 -9.15 8.76
CA MET A 41 -12.75 -7.77 8.89
C MET A 41 -12.91 -7.04 7.57
N GLU A 42 -13.53 -5.85 7.63
CA GLU A 42 -13.69 -4.97 6.48
C GLU A 42 -12.56 -3.95 6.46
N PHE A 43 -11.75 -3.97 5.39
CA PHE A 43 -10.71 -2.97 5.17
C PHE A 43 -11.17 -1.97 4.13
N GLU A 44 -11.35 -0.72 4.54
CA GLU A 44 -11.63 0.39 3.62
C GLU A 44 -10.31 0.88 3.00
N ILE A 45 -9.80 0.15 2.00
CA ILE A 45 -8.61 0.55 1.23
C ILE A 45 -9.04 1.46 0.09
N GLU A 46 -9.65 2.60 0.40
CA GLU A 46 -10.07 3.55 -0.63
C GLU A 46 -8.95 4.53 -0.99
N LYS A 47 -8.28 4.28 -2.12
CA LYS A 47 -7.54 5.34 -2.81
C LYS A 47 -8.55 6.37 -3.31
N ARG A 48 -8.76 7.43 -2.53
CA ARG A 48 -9.69 8.51 -2.88
C ARG A 48 -9.22 9.19 -4.18
N THR A 49 -10.07 9.14 -5.20
CA THR A 49 -9.81 9.79 -6.49
C THR A 49 -10.74 10.97 -6.64
N TYR A 50 -10.17 12.16 -6.82
CA TYR A 50 -10.92 13.39 -7.08
C TYR A 50 -10.73 13.80 -8.54
N LEU A 51 -11.83 14.07 -9.23
CA LEU A 51 -11.82 14.55 -10.61
C LEU A 51 -12.00 16.06 -10.64
N VAL A 52 -11.10 16.74 -11.35
CA VAL A 52 -11.17 18.19 -11.55
C VAL A 52 -11.12 18.50 -13.05
N PRO A 53 -11.95 19.44 -13.54
CA PRO A 53 -11.81 19.91 -14.91
C PRO A 53 -10.49 20.69 -15.04
N VAL A 54 -9.74 20.40 -16.10
CA VAL A 54 -8.51 21.13 -16.44
C VAL A 54 -8.70 21.93 -17.72
N ASN A 55 -7.95 23.02 -17.86
CA ASN A 55 -7.97 23.79 -19.11
C ASN A 55 -7.46 22.92 -20.28
N ALA A 56 -8.10 23.02 -21.45
CA ALA A 56 -7.76 22.24 -22.64
C ALA A 56 -6.29 22.39 -23.07
N GLN A 57 -5.72 23.60 -22.95
CA GLN A 57 -4.31 23.83 -23.25
C GLN A 57 -3.39 23.03 -22.32
N ILE A 58 -3.73 22.96 -21.03
CA ILE A 58 -2.96 22.19 -20.04
C ILE A 58 -3.04 20.70 -20.38
N TYR A 59 -4.23 20.20 -20.71
CA TYR A 59 -4.43 18.81 -21.10
C TYR A 59 -3.56 18.41 -22.30
N HIS A 60 -3.59 19.19 -23.39
CA HIS A 60 -2.79 18.90 -24.59
C HIS A 60 -1.27 18.99 -24.35
N LEU A 61 -0.83 19.88 -23.44
CA LEU A 61 0.58 19.92 -23.03
C LEU A 61 0.97 18.69 -22.21
N ALA A 62 0.08 18.21 -21.33
CA ALA A 62 0.30 17.00 -20.56
C ALA A 62 0.29 15.74 -21.44
N GLU A 63 -0.59 15.67 -22.44
CA GLU A 63 -0.68 14.59 -23.44
C GLU A 63 0.64 14.43 -24.20
N LYS A 64 1.19 15.51 -24.77
CA LYS A 64 2.49 15.47 -25.46
C LYS A 64 3.63 15.01 -24.56
N GLN A 65 3.62 15.41 -23.29
CA GLN A 65 4.64 14.99 -22.33
C GLN A 65 4.46 13.52 -21.91
N ALA A 66 3.22 13.06 -21.77
CA ALA A 66 2.89 11.69 -21.44
C ALA A 66 3.39 10.72 -22.52
N GLU A 67 3.12 11.04 -23.80
CA GLU A 67 3.62 10.29 -24.95
C GLU A 67 5.14 10.20 -24.97
N ALA A 68 5.83 11.35 -24.83
CA ALA A 68 7.29 11.41 -24.85
C ALA A 68 7.96 10.65 -23.68
N ARG A 69 7.24 10.42 -22.58
CA ARG A 69 7.76 9.80 -21.35
C ARG A 69 7.17 8.40 -21.10
N HIS A 70 6.43 7.83 -22.05
CA HIS A 70 5.71 6.56 -21.86
C HIS A 70 4.93 6.51 -20.54
N SER A 71 4.28 7.62 -20.19
CA SER A 71 3.52 7.82 -18.95
C SER A 71 2.06 8.19 -19.27
N THR A 72 1.20 8.31 -18.26
CA THR A 72 -0.19 8.77 -18.44
C THR A 72 -0.32 10.28 -18.22
N VAL A 73 -1.36 10.88 -18.80
CA VAL A 73 -1.71 12.30 -18.55
C VAL A 73 -1.91 12.56 -17.05
N GLU A 74 -2.57 11.64 -16.35
CA GLU A 74 -2.75 11.68 -14.90
C GLU A 74 -1.41 11.79 -14.17
N GLN A 75 -0.45 10.91 -14.50
CA GLN A 75 0.88 10.91 -13.87
C GLN A 75 1.61 12.23 -14.10
N ILE A 76 1.54 12.79 -15.31
CA ILE A 76 2.15 14.08 -15.63
C ILE A 76 1.52 15.19 -14.79
N ILE A 77 0.19 15.28 -14.76
CA ILE A 77 -0.53 16.33 -14.02
C ILE A 77 -0.28 16.19 -12.52
N ASN A 78 -0.42 15.00 -11.94
CA ASN A 78 -0.19 14.78 -10.51
C ASN A 78 1.25 15.08 -10.10
N THR A 79 2.25 14.70 -10.89
CA THR A 79 3.66 15.02 -10.59
C THR A 79 3.92 16.53 -10.60
N LEU A 80 3.28 17.27 -11.52
CA LEU A 80 3.41 18.73 -11.57
C LEU A 80 2.73 19.37 -10.36
N LEU A 81 1.51 18.94 -10.02
CA LEU A 81 0.79 19.45 -8.86
C LEU A 81 1.52 19.13 -7.55
N ASP A 82 2.06 17.93 -7.41
CA ASP A 82 2.85 17.52 -6.24
C ASP A 82 4.08 18.42 -6.04
N ARG A 83 4.80 18.73 -7.14
CA ARG A 83 5.93 19.65 -7.09
C ARG A 83 5.55 21.04 -6.58
N GLU A 84 4.41 21.58 -7.00
CA GLU A 84 4.03 22.97 -6.72
C GLU A 84 3.17 23.14 -5.46
N LEU A 85 2.45 22.10 -5.02
CA LEU A 85 1.54 22.18 -3.87
C LEU A 85 2.13 21.53 -2.62
N VAL A 86 2.92 20.46 -2.76
CA VAL A 86 3.45 19.72 -1.60
C VAL A 86 4.81 20.26 -1.15
N ARG A 87 5.63 20.77 -2.08
CA ARG A 87 6.94 21.36 -1.72
C ARG A 87 6.85 22.76 -1.11
N THR A 88 5.72 23.43 -1.22
CA THR A 88 5.53 24.78 -0.67
C THR A 88 5.24 24.77 0.84
N ASP A 89 4.95 23.59 1.40
CA ASP A 89 4.67 23.37 2.82
C ASP A 89 5.89 22.84 3.62
N GLN A 90 7.13 23.03 3.13
CA GLN A 90 8.37 22.75 3.89
C GLN A 90 9.28 23.97 4.05
#